data_AF-A0A939IHR3-F1
#
_entry.id   AF-A0A939IHR3-F1
#
_cell.length_a   1.000
_cell.length_b   1.000
_cell.length_c   1.000
_cell.angle_alpha   90.00
_cell.angle_beta   90.00
_cell.angle_gamma   90.00
#
_symmetry.space_group_name_H-M   'P 1'
#
loop_
_entity.id
_entity.type
_entity.pdbx_description
1 polymer ?
#
loop_
_entity_poly.entity_id
_entity_poly.type
_entity_poly.pdbx_seq_one_letter_code
_entity_poly.pdbx_strand_id
1 'polypeptide(L)'
;MKKTIFISVGNTILFLLFGLAFLFPFSEIHLENTGFSGTITIYPILLVIYLVIYPVVYYVLGKILKWSKKGSSELTFSDEREKVIVSEAAKTSYKILVGGLIIIIAIIGGVQFFSLFTHENISIYIVSVLLLTILLVISTVVYCIKWCLEYRK
;
A
#
# COMPACT_ATOMS: atom_id res chain seq x y z
N MET A 1 -3.83 4.92 19.95
CA MET A 1 -4.72 4.02 19.16
C MET A 1 -5.38 4.69 17.94
N LYS A 2 -6.21 5.74 18.08
CA LYS A 2 -6.97 6.34 16.95
C LYS A 2 -6.08 6.81 15.78
N LYS A 3 -4.92 7.41 16.08
CA LYS A 3 -3.91 7.85 15.10
C LYS A 3 -3.40 6.67 14.25
N THR A 4 -2.95 5.59 14.88
CA THR A 4 -2.40 4.42 14.18
C THR A 4 -3.44 3.74 13.29
N ILE A 5 -4.68 3.59 13.77
CA ILE A 5 -5.77 3.04 12.95
C ILE A 5 -6.04 3.94 11.74
N PHE A 6 -6.09 5.26 11.94
CA PHE A 6 -6.28 6.21 10.84
C PHE A 6 -5.16 6.13 9.80
N ILE A 7 -3.90 6.03 10.24
CA ILE A 7 -2.75 5.86 9.35
C ILE A 7 -2.84 4.54 8.58
N SER A 8 -3.12 3.42 9.25
CA SER A 8 -3.26 2.11 8.61
C SER A 8 -4.40 2.06 7.58
N VAL A 9 -5.55 2.66 7.89
CA VAL A 9 -6.66 2.79 6.93
C VAL A 9 -6.24 3.66 5.75
N GLY A 10 -5.56 4.78 6.02
CA GLY A 10 -5.03 5.64 4.97
C GLY A 10 -4.08 4.90 4.03
N ASN A 11 -3.06 4.25 4.59
CA ASN A 11 -2.09 3.45 3.83
C ASN A 11 -2.77 2.33 3.03
N THR A 12 -3.82 1.71 3.58
CA THR A 12 -4.58 0.68 2.85
C THR A 12 -5.25 1.26 1.61
N ILE A 13 -5.91 2.41 1.74
CA ILE A 13 -6.53 3.11 0.59
C ILE A 13 -5.45 3.56 -0.40
N LEU A 14 -4.32 4.08 0.09
CA LEU A 14 -3.19 4.48 -0.73
C LEU A 14 -2.67 3.31 -1.57
N PHE A 15 -2.43 2.15 -0.98
CA PHE A 15 -1.93 0.98 -1.71
C PHE A 15 -2.93 0.46 -2.73
N LEU A 16 -4.23 0.47 -2.42
CA LEU A 16 -5.26 0.13 -3.39
C LEU A 16 -5.30 1.11 -4.57
N LEU A 17 -5.28 2.42 -4.31
CA LEU A 17 -5.24 3.44 -5.36
C LEU A 17 -3.97 3.35 -6.19
N PHE A 18 -2.82 3.08 -5.57
CA PHE A 18 -1.57 2.84 -6.26
C PHE A 18 -1.69 1.63 -7.19
N GLY A 19 -2.13 0.47 -6.67
CA GLY A 19 -2.35 -0.72 -7.47
C GLY A 19 -3.28 -0.48 -8.67
N LEU A 20 -4.41 0.19 -8.46
CA LEU A 20 -5.35 0.52 -9.53
C LEU A 20 -4.76 1.49 -10.56
N ALA A 21 -4.00 2.49 -10.13
CA ALA A 21 -3.33 3.44 -11.03
C ALA A 21 -2.29 2.75 -11.93
N PHE A 22 -1.56 1.75 -11.41
CA PHE A 22 -0.59 1.00 -12.19
C PHE A 22 -1.23 -0.08 -13.08
N LEU A 23 -2.33 -0.69 -12.64
CA LEU A 23 -3.07 -1.67 -13.45
C LEU A 23 -3.78 -1.02 -14.62
N PHE A 24 -4.30 0.20 -14.43
CA PHE A 24 -5.10 0.90 -15.42
C PHE A 24 -4.63 2.35 -15.58
N PRO A 25 -3.42 2.61 -16.12
CA PRO A 25 -2.88 3.98 -16.19
C PRO A 25 -3.56 4.84 -17.27
N PHE A 26 -3.93 4.25 -18.40
CA PHE A 26 -4.50 4.95 -19.56
C PHE A 26 -5.78 4.24 -20.05
N SER A 27 -6.77 5.02 -20.47
CA SER A 27 -8.03 4.55 -21.04
C SER A 27 -7.90 4.34 -22.54
N GLU A 28 -7.24 5.27 -23.23
CA GLU A 28 -6.94 5.19 -24.64
C GLU A 28 -5.50 5.62 -24.87
N ILE A 29 -4.82 4.92 -25.78
CA ILE A 29 -3.47 5.25 -26.22
C ILE A 29 -3.52 5.33 -27.74
N HIS A 30 -3.30 6.52 -28.28
CA HIS A 30 -3.21 6.80 -29.70
C HIS A 30 -1.76 7.12 -30.06
N LEU A 31 -1.21 6.36 -31.00
CA LEU A 31 0.07 6.67 -31.61
C LEU A 31 -0.21 7.57 -32.82
N GLU A 32 0.02 8.87 -32.68
CA GLU A 32 -0.13 9.82 -33.78
C GLU A 32 1.25 10.13 -34.39
N ASN A 33 1.26 10.51 -35.68
CA ASN A 33 2.49 10.84 -36.41
C ASN A 33 3.30 12.00 -35.78
N THR A 34 2.69 12.77 -34.86
CA THR A 34 3.32 13.89 -34.14
C THR A 34 3.63 13.59 -32.67
N GLY A 35 3.28 12.40 -32.15
CA GLY A 35 3.59 12.01 -30.77
C GLY A 35 2.59 11.04 -30.13
N PHE A 36 2.72 10.88 -28.81
CA PHE A 36 1.86 10.02 -28.00
C PHE A 36 0.68 10.84 -27.46
N SER A 37 -0.54 10.47 -27.82
CA SER A 37 -1.76 11.06 -27.26
C SER A 37 -2.49 9.98 -26.47
N GLY A 38 -2.91 10.28 -25.25
CA GLY A 38 -3.59 9.30 -24.42
C GLY A 38 -4.46 9.95 -23.36
N THR A 39 -5.58 9.31 -23.07
CA THR A 39 -6.49 9.72 -22.00
C THR A 39 -6.13 8.97 -20.72
N ILE A 40 -5.82 9.72 -19.65
CA ILE A 40 -5.52 9.13 -18.33
C ILE A 40 -6.82 8.58 -17.77
N THR A 41 -6.80 7.37 -17.20
CA THR A 41 -7.99 6.85 -16.51
C THR A 41 -8.26 7.64 -15.21
N ILE A 42 -9.38 7.35 -14.58
CA ILE A 42 -9.74 7.98 -13.31
C ILE A 42 -8.82 7.58 -12.14
N TYR A 43 -8.14 6.42 -12.18
CA TYR A 43 -7.40 5.91 -11.02
C TYR A 43 -6.11 6.70 -10.69
N PRO A 44 -5.24 7.04 -11.66
CA PRO A 44 -4.13 7.96 -11.39
C PRO A 44 -4.58 9.33 -10.88
N ILE A 45 -5.71 9.84 -11.39
CA ILE A 45 -6.28 11.12 -10.95
C ILE A 45 -6.75 11.01 -9.48
N LEU A 46 -7.47 9.94 -9.14
CA LEU A 46 -7.91 9.66 -7.77
C LEU A 46 -6.72 9.51 -6.81
N LEU A 47 -5.63 8.88 -7.26
CA LEU A 47 -4.40 8.78 -6.47
C LEU A 47 -3.80 10.16 -6.18
N VAL A 48 -3.69 11.04 -7.19
CA VAL A 48 -3.18 12.41 -7.00
C VAL A 48 -4.09 13.19 -6.05
N ILE A 49 -5.41 13.13 -6.25
CA ILE A 49 -6.39 13.77 -5.36
C ILE A 49 -6.20 13.26 -3.92
N TYR A 50 -6.05 11.95 -3.74
CA TYR A 50 -5.83 11.35 -2.44
C TYR A 50 -4.53 11.85 -1.79
N LEU A 51 -3.43 11.92 -2.52
CA LEU A 51 -2.13 12.41 -2.02
C LEU A 51 -2.18 13.87 -1.58
N VAL A 52 -3.07 14.68 -2.15
CA VAL A 52 -3.29 16.08 -1.74
C VAL A 52 -4.25 16.16 -0.54
N ILE A 53 -5.35 15.40 -0.57
CA ILE A 53 -6.39 15.46 0.48
C ILE A 53 -5.90 14.82 1.78
N TYR A 54 -5.21 13.68 1.72
CA TYR A 54 -4.83 12.91 2.90
C TYR A 54 -3.99 13.71 3.91
N PRO A 55 -2.92 14.45 3.51
CA PRO A 55 -2.18 15.30 4.43
C PRO A 55 -3.05 16.38 5.10
N VAL A 56 -3.98 16.98 4.36
CA VAL A 56 -4.91 18.00 4.88
C VAL A 56 -5.84 17.39 5.92
N VAL A 57 -6.46 16.25 5.59
CA VAL A 57 -7.36 15.53 6.51
C VAL A 57 -6.59 15.05 7.75
N TYR A 58 -5.39 14.51 7.57
CA TYR A 58 -4.52 14.08 8.66
C TYR A 58 -4.19 15.25 9.61
N TYR A 59 -3.85 16.42 9.05
CA TYR A 59 -3.56 17.62 9.84
C TYR A 59 -4.80 18.11 10.61
N VAL A 60 -5.95 18.21 9.94
CA VAL A 60 -7.20 18.68 10.55
C VAL A 60 -7.65 17.74 11.66
N LEU A 61 -7.71 16.43 11.40
CA LEU A 61 -8.09 15.43 12.40
C LEU A 61 -7.09 15.36 13.54
N GLY A 62 -5.79 15.49 13.26
CA GLY A 62 -4.76 15.54 14.30
C GLY A 62 -4.97 16.71 15.27
N LYS A 63 -5.40 17.87 14.76
CA LYS A 63 -5.73 19.04 15.59
C LYS A 63 -7.02 18.83 16.41
N ILE A 64 -8.08 18.32 15.78
CA ILE A 64 -9.38 18.08 16.44
C ILE A 64 -9.26 17.02 17.53
N LEU A 65 -8.60 15.90 17.22
CA LEU A 65 -8.44 14.76 18.11
C LEU A 65 -7.27 14.91 19.10
N LYS A 66 -6.60 16.07 19.10
CA LYS A 66 -5.44 16.39 19.95
C LYS A 66 -4.39 15.28 19.93
N TRP A 67 -4.04 14.79 18.75
CA TRP A 67 -2.92 13.85 18.63
C TRP A 67 -1.65 14.53 19.15
N SER A 68 -0.88 13.83 19.99
CA SER A 68 0.31 14.38 20.64
C SER A 68 1.20 15.09 19.62
N LYS A 69 1.49 16.38 19.86
CA LYS A 69 2.42 17.19 19.06
C LYS A 69 3.88 16.75 19.22
N LYS A 70 4.16 15.95 20.26
CA LYS A 70 5.50 15.41 20.54
C LYS A 70 5.68 14.18 19.64
N GLY A 71 5.95 14.42 18.36
CA GLY A 71 6.22 13.38 17.39
C GLY A 71 5.42 13.43 16.10
N SER A 72 6.02 14.04 15.08
CA SER A 72 5.54 14.03 13.70
C SER A 72 5.66 12.64 13.05
N SER A 73 6.41 11.71 13.64
CA SER A 73 6.61 10.35 13.14
C SER A 73 5.85 9.32 13.98
N GLU A 74 5.39 8.25 13.32
CA GLU A 74 4.89 7.02 13.96
C GLU A 74 5.92 6.39 14.91
N LEU A 75 7.21 6.66 14.69
CA LEU A 75 8.33 6.20 15.51
C LEU A 75 8.62 7.13 16.69
N THR A 76 7.83 8.18 16.90
CA THR A 76 7.98 9.01 18.09
C THR A 76 7.12 8.45 19.20
N PHE A 77 7.79 7.91 20.20
CA PHE A 77 7.14 7.22 21.30
C PHE A 77 6.76 8.21 22.39
N SER A 78 5.49 8.17 22.80
CA SER A 78 5.06 8.89 24.00
C SER A 78 5.45 8.15 25.29
N ASP A 79 5.64 6.82 25.18
CA ASP A 79 5.87 5.91 26.29
C ASP A 79 6.72 4.70 25.82
N GLU A 80 7.52 4.10 26.72
CA GLU A 80 8.30 2.90 26.46
C GLU A 80 7.42 1.72 26.05
N ARG A 81 6.19 1.65 26.58
CA ARG A 81 5.20 0.65 26.18
C ARG A 81 4.82 0.78 24.70
N GLU A 82 4.60 2.01 24.21
CA GLU A 82 4.26 2.26 22.81
C GLU A 82 5.39 1.81 21.88
N LYS A 83 6.65 2.02 22.27
CA LYS A 83 7.84 1.56 21.54
C LYS A 83 7.89 0.05 21.34
N VAL A 84 7.61 -0.72 22.40
CA VAL A 84 7.62 -2.19 22.34
C VAL A 84 6.53 -2.70 21.39
N ILE A 85 5.32 -2.15 21.50
CA ILE A 85 4.20 -2.51 20.64
C ILE A 85 4.57 -2.23 19.16
N VAL A 86 5.34 -1.16 18.87
CA VAL A 86 5.55 -0.70 17.48
C VAL A 86 6.57 -1.61 16.86
N SER A 87 7.64 -1.88 17.62
CA SER A 87 8.67 -2.83 17.26
C SER A 87 8.08 -4.21 16.93
N GLU A 88 7.21 -4.76 17.78
CA GLU A 88 6.61 -6.08 17.54
C GLU A 88 5.63 -6.09 16.36
N ALA A 89 4.80 -5.05 16.21
CA ALA A 89 3.91 -4.91 15.06
C ALA A 89 4.70 -4.77 13.76
N ALA A 90 5.73 -3.91 13.73
CA ALA A 90 6.58 -3.68 12.57
C ALA A 90 7.37 -4.92 12.18
N LYS A 91 7.93 -5.64 13.16
CA LYS A 91 8.63 -6.92 12.94
C LYS A 91 7.71 -7.96 12.32
N THR A 92 6.47 -8.05 12.78
CA THR A 92 5.47 -8.97 12.22
C THR A 92 5.12 -8.61 10.79
N SER A 93 4.83 -7.32 10.54
CA SER A 93 4.53 -6.78 9.22
C SER A 93 5.68 -6.99 8.22
N TYR A 94 6.93 -6.76 8.67
CA TYR A 94 8.14 -7.00 7.89
C TYR A 94 8.31 -8.47 7.51
N LYS A 95 8.12 -9.41 8.45
CA LYS A 95 8.18 -10.85 8.16
C LYS A 95 7.17 -11.25 7.08
N ILE A 96 5.96 -10.71 7.14
CA ILE A 96 4.93 -10.95 6.12
C ILE A 96 5.33 -10.35 4.78
N LEU A 97 5.89 -9.15 4.78
CA LEU A 97 6.34 -8.50 3.56
C LEU A 97 7.46 -9.30 2.88
N VAL A 98 8.50 -9.69 3.62
CA VAL A 98 9.60 -10.51 3.08
C VAL A 98 9.12 -11.89 2.64
N GLY A 99 8.34 -12.59 3.48
CA GLY A 99 7.79 -13.90 3.13
C GLY A 99 6.87 -13.84 1.91
N GLY A 100 6.03 -12.82 1.83
CA GLY A 100 5.17 -12.57 0.69
C GLY A 100 5.95 -12.26 -0.58
N LEU A 101 7.02 -11.46 -0.52
CA LEU A 101 7.88 -11.20 -1.68
C LEU A 101 8.49 -12.48 -2.24
N ILE A 102 8.96 -13.39 -1.38
CA ILE A 102 9.48 -14.70 -1.80
C ILE A 102 8.40 -15.51 -2.53
N ILE A 103 7.18 -15.53 -1.98
CA ILE A 103 6.03 -16.21 -2.60
C ILE A 103 5.69 -15.58 -3.95
N ILE A 104 5.69 -14.24 -4.06
CA ILE A 104 5.44 -13.52 -5.31
C ILE A 104 6.48 -13.89 -6.37
N ILE A 105 7.77 -13.92 -6.00
CA ILE A 105 8.84 -14.32 -6.92
C ILE A 105 8.62 -15.76 -7.41
N ALA A 106 8.24 -16.68 -6.52
CA ALA A 106 7.93 -18.05 -6.88
C ALA A 106 6.69 -18.15 -7.81
N ILE A 107 5.63 -17.37 -7.56
CA ILE A 107 4.44 -17.32 -8.41
C ILE A 107 4.80 -16.76 -9.79
N ILE A 108 5.51 -15.64 -9.87
CA ILE A 108 5.91 -15.03 -11.14
C ILE A 108 6.81 -15.99 -11.94
N GLY A 109 7.80 -16.60 -11.29
CA GLY A 109 8.66 -17.60 -11.91
C GLY A 109 7.87 -18.81 -12.42
N GLY A 110 6.90 -19.29 -11.64
CA GLY A 110 5.99 -20.36 -12.04
C GLY A 110 5.13 -19.98 -13.24
N VAL A 111 4.48 -18.81 -13.21
CA VAL A 111 3.66 -18.30 -14.32
C VAL A 111 4.48 -18.21 -15.60
N GLN A 112 5.69 -17.65 -15.54
CA GLN A 112 6.58 -17.55 -16.68
C GLN A 112 7.04 -18.91 -17.19
N PHE A 113 7.29 -19.86 -16.29
CA PHE A 113 7.65 -21.22 -16.68
C PHE A 113 6.47 -21.90 -17.39
N PHE A 114 5.25 -21.82 -16.85
CA PHE A 114 4.06 -22.43 -17.45
C PHE A 114 3.65 -21.77 -18.76
N SER A 115 3.82 -20.46 -18.93
CA SER A 115 3.50 -19.77 -20.19
C SER A 115 4.33 -20.29 -21.36
N LEU A 116 5.55 -20.80 -21.12
CA LEU A 116 6.37 -21.48 -22.15
C LEU A 116 5.70 -22.75 -22.69
N PHE A 117 4.87 -23.43 -21.88
CA PHE A 117 4.20 -24.68 -22.26
C PHE A 117 2.77 -24.45 -22.74
N THR A 118 2.03 -23.51 -22.15
CA THR A 118 0.61 -23.30 -22.45
C THR A 118 0.36 -22.35 -23.62
N HIS A 119 1.38 -21.60 -24.08
CA HIS A 119 1.28 -20.59 -25.15
C HIS A 119 0.28 -19.46 -24.84
N GLU A 120 -0.16 -19.36 -23.59
CA GLU A 120 -1.02 -18.30 -23.08
C GLU A 120 -0.19 -17.05 -22.77
N ASN A 121 -0.63 -15.91 -23.26
CA ASN A 121 0.07 -14.65 -23.09
C ASN A 121 -0.38 -13.93 -21.80
N ILE A 122 0.11 -14.40 -20.67
CA ILE A 122 -0.18 -13.78 -19.36
C ILE A 122 0.73 -12.57 -19.17
N SER A 123 0.12 -11.40 -18.93
CA SER A 123 0.88 -10.18 -18.62
C SER A 123 1.51 -10.27 -17.23
N ILE A 124 2.82 -10.56 -17.19
CA ILE A 124 3.63 -10.60 -15.95
C ILE A 124 3.51 -9.27 -15.20
N TYR A 125 3.44 -8.16 -15.92
CA TYR A 125 3.30 -6.83 -15.34
C TYR A 125 2.01 -6.74 -14.49
N ILE A 126 0.86 -7.11 -15.06
CA ILE A 126 -0.44 -7.07 -14.38
C ILE A 126 -0.41 -7.96 -13.14
N VAL A 127 0.09 -9.20 -13.29
CA VAL A 127 0.19 -10.16 -12.18
C VAL A 127 1.10 -9.61 -11.07
N SER A 128 2.24 -9.03 -11.43
CA SER A 128 3.20 -8.47 -10.47
C SER A 128 2.60 -7.31 -9.69
N VAL A 129 1.98 -6.34 -10.38
CA VAL A 129 1.35 -5.17 -9.75
C VAL A 129 0.23 -5.61 -8.81
N LEU A 130 -0.61 -6.57 -9.25
CA LEU A 130 -1.71 -7.08 -8.44
C LEU A 130 -1.22 -7.78 -7.16
N LEU A 131 -0.24 -8.69 -7.29
CA LEU A 131 0.33 -9.41 -6.16
C LEU A 131 1.03 -8.47 -5.16
N LEU A 132 1.80 -7.50 -5.66
CA LEU A 132 2.46 -6.49 -4.82
C LEU A 132 1.44 -5.63 -4.07
N THR A 133 0.37 -5.22 -4.74
CA THR A 133 -0.73 -4.45 -4.13
C THR A 133 -1.38 -5.22 -2.99
N ILE A 134 -1.74 -6.48 -3.23
CA ILE A 134 -2.32 -7.37 -2.22
C ILE A 134 -1.37 -7.52 -1.03
N LEU A 135 -0.08 -7.74 -1.29
CA LEU A 135 0.91 -7.91 -0.23
C LEU A 135 1.04 -6.65 0.64
N LEU A 136 1.08 -5.46 0.03
CA LEU A 136 1.14 -4.19 0.77
C LEU A 136 -0.11 -3.98 1.64
N VAL A 137 -1.29 -4.29 1.11
CA VAL A 137 -2.55 -4.23 1.88
C VAL A 137 -2.51 -5.22 3.04
N ILE A 138 -2.17 -6.49 2.81
CA ILE A 138 -2.08 -7.51 3.86
C ILE A 138 -1.07 -7.10 4.94
N SER A 139 0.11 -6.64 4.53
CA SER A 139 1.17 -6.20 5.45
C SER A 139 0.72 -5.06 6.35
N THR A 140 -0.06 -4.11 5.81
CA THR A 140 -0.64 -2.97 6.55
C THR A 140 -1.76 -3.40 7.49
N VAL A 141 -2.65 -4.28 7.03
CA VAL A 141 -3.75 -4.81 7.85
C VAL A 141 -3.19 -5.61 9.02
N VAL A 142 -2.20 -6.47 8.78
CA VAL A 142 -1.57 -7.26 9.85
C VAL A 142 -0.84 -6.37 10.83
N TYR A 143 -0.13 -5.34 10.35
CA TYR A 143 0.46 -4.34 11.23
C TYR A 143 -0.61 -3.74 12.17
N CYS A 144 -1.73 -3.29 11.61
CA CYS A 144 -2.82 -2.71 12.39
C CYS A 144 -3.43 -3.70 13.39
N ILE A 145 -3.67 -4.95 12.98
CA ILE A 145 -4.21 -6.01 13.86
C ILE A 145 -3.23 -6.28 15.00
N LYS A 146 -1.95 -6.48 14.69
CA LYS A 146 -0.93 -6.79 15.69
C LYS A 146 -0.76 -5.65 16.69
N TRP A 147 -0.74 -4.41 16.19
CA TRP A 147 -0.74 -3.21 17.02
C TRP A 147 -1.94 -3.16 17.98
N CYS A 148 -3.15 -3.41 17.49
CA CYS A 148 -4.36 -3.44 18.32
C CYS A 148 -4.33 -4.56 19.37
N LEU A 149 -3.80 -5.74 19.03
CA LEU A 149 -3.66 -6.87 19.95
C LEU A 149 -2.65 -6.57 21.07
N GLU A 150 -1.47 -6.06 20.72
CA GLU A 150 -0.42 -5.74 21.70
C GLU A 150 -0.78 -4.52 22.57
N TYR A 151 -1.58 -3.56 22.07
CA TYR A 151 -2.10 -2.47 22.89
C TYR A 151 -3.11 -2.94 23.95
N ARG A 152 -3.84 -4.02 23.66
CA ARG A 152 -4.89 -4.56 24.55
C ARG A 152 -4.33 -5.44 25.67
N LYS A 153 -3.12 -5.99 25.51
CA LYS A 153 -2.38 -6.70 26.55
C LYS A 153 -1.81 -5.72 27.57
#